data_AF-A0A1S1M4J5-F1
#
_entry.id   AF-A0A1S1M4J5-F1
#
_cell.length_a   1.000
_cell.length_b   1.000
_cell.length_c   1.000
_cell.angle_alpha   90.00
_cell.angle_beta   90.00
_cell.angle_gamma   90.00
#
_symmetry.space_group_name_H-M   'P 1'
#
loop_
_entity.id
_entity.type
_entity.pdbx_description
1 polymer ?
#
loop_
_entity_poly.entity_id
_entity_poly.type
_entity_poly.pdbx_seq_one_letter_code
_entity_poly.pdbx_strand_id
1 'polypeptide(L)'
;MSATTTADLIRAATSVARDVSDGKLDPATLEQQMVEELQALVAVVVGAGDPLWDLQVQVASGVLAAGGIEANELSEWAAVAHRRENPDAPSEAAVPIGGADTPPEAILSGSGELSPESDPADDDFADVPREVLAEAEAAAMEIIDLWREANR
;
A
#
# COMPACT_ATOMS: atom_id res chain seq x y z
N MET A 1 24.10 -35.94 23.77
CA MET A 1 22.77 -35.95 23.10
C MET A 1 22.29 -37.39 23.09
N SER A 2 21.23 -37.71 23.82
CA SER A 2 20.65 -39.05 23.77
C SER A 2 19.94 -39.24 22.43
N ALA A 3 20.20 -40.36 21.76
CA ALA A 3 19.52 -40.70 20.52
C ALA A 3 18.06 -41.05 20.82
N THR A 4 17.12 -40.29 20.27
CA THR A 4 15.69 -40.60 20.32
C THR A 4 15.43 -41.96 19.66
N THR A 5 14.85 -42.90 20.39
CA THR A 5 14.55 -44.23 19.84
C THR A 5 13.16 -44.25 19.20
N THR A 6 12.91 -45.24 18.34
CA THR A 6 11.57 -45.45 17.76
C THR A 6 10.49 -45.64 18.84
N ALA A 7 10.83 -46.29 19.95
CA ALA A 7 9.90 -46.49 21.07
C ALA A 7 9.52 -45.17 21.75
N ASP A 8 10.45 -44.24 21.87
CA ASP A 8 10.20 -42.92 22.45
C ASP A 8 9.26 -42.09 21.55
N LEU A 9 9.45 -42.14 20.23
CA LEU A 9 8.59 -41.47 19.26
C LEU A 9 7.15 -42.01 19.30
N ILE A 10 6.98 -43.34 19.33
CA ILE A 10 5.66 -43.97 19.41
C ILE A 10 4.95 -43.57 20.70
N ARG A 11 5.66 -43.57 21.83
CA ARG A 11 5.10 -43.17 23.13
C ARG A 11 4.67 -41.70 23.12
N ALA A 12 5.50 -40.82 22.58
CA ALA A 12 5.18 -39.39 22.46
C ALA A 12 3.93 -39.16 21.59
N ALA A 13 3.88 -39.77 20.40
CA ALA A 13 2.74 -39.65 19.49
C ALA A 13 1.44 -40.18 20.12
N THR A 14 1.51 -41.32 20.83
CA THR A 14 0.35 -41.90 21.53
C THR A 14 -0.11 -41.02 22.69
N SER A 15 0.82 -40.35 23.39
CA SER A 15 0.49 -39.38 24.44
C SER A 15 -0.30 -38.21 23.87
N VAL A 16 0.20 -37.60 22.80
CA VAL A 16 -0.48 -36.48 22.14
C VAL A 16 -1.87 -36.89 21.65
N ALA A 17 -2.00 -38.06 21.04
CA ALA A 17 -3.29 -38.57 20.60
C ALA A 17 -4.29 -38.74 21.74
N ARG A 18 -3.82 -39.20 22.92
CA ARG A 18 -4.65 -39.28 24.13
C ARG A 18 -5.03 -37.90 24.66
N ASP A 19 -4.09 -36.97 24.70
CA ASP A 19 -4.37 -35.62 25.21
C ASP A 19 -5.38 -34.87 24.32
N VAL A 20 -5.36 -35.11 23.01
CA VAL A 20 -6.40 -34.64 22.08
C VAL A 20 -7.74 -35.33 22.36
N SER A 21 -7.77 -36.66 22.49
CA SER A 21 -9.03 -37.38 22.73
C SER A 21 -9.67 -37.05 24.07
N ASP A 22 -8.85 -36.77 25.09
CA ASP A 22 -9.28 -36.37 26.43
C ASP A 22 -9.70 -34.88 26.49
N GLY A 23 -9.56 -34.12 25.39
CA GLY A 23 -9.86 -32.69 25.33
C GLY A 23 -8.89 -31.80 26.10
N LYS A 24 -7.72 -32.33 26.51
CA LYS A 24 -6.65 -31.55 27.15
C LYS A 24 -5.84 -30.74 26.16
N LEU A 25 -5.77 -31.22 24.92
CA LEU A 25 -5.07 -30.57 23.82
C LEU A 25 -6.09 -30.28 22.72
N ASP A 26 -6.53 -29.03 22.66
CA ASP A 26 -7.45 -28.54 21.63
C ASP A 26 -6.65 -27.80 20.54
N PRO A 27 -6.75 -28.22 19.27
CA PRO A 27 -6.05 -27.56 18.16
C PRO A 27 -6.36 -26.06 18.05
N ALA A 28 -7.61 -25.64 18.26
CA ALA A 28 -7.98 -24.24 18.17
C ALA A 28 -7.31 -23.41 19.27
N THR A 29 -7.25 -23.95 20.49
CA THR A 29 -6.51 -23.34 21.60
C THR A 29 -5.01 -23.23 21.28
N LEU A 30 -4.40 -24.25 20.68
CA LEU A 30 -2.98 -24.21 20.29
C LEU A 30 -2.70 -23.19 19.19
N GLU A 31 -3.57 -23.09 18.19
CA GLU A 31 -3.45 -22.08 17.13
C GLU A 31 -3.54 -20.68 17.71
N GLN A 32 -4.47 -20.45 18.63
CA GLN A 32 -4.62 -19.15 19.28
C GLN A 32 -3.40 -18.80 20.14
N GLN A 33 -2.86 -19.75 20.90
CA GLN A 33 -1.61 -19.56 21.63
C GLN A 33 -0.45 -19.25 20.68
N MET A 34 -0.34 -19.97 19.55
CA MET A 34 0.70 -19.71 18.57
C MET A 34 0.59 -18.29 17.98
N VAL A 35 -0.63 -17.81 17.68
CA VAL A 35 -0.85 -16.44 17.20
C VAL A 35 -0.42 -15.42 18.25
N GLU A 36 -0.76 -15.64 19.52
CA GLU A 36 -0.39 -14.75 20.63
C GLU A 36 1.14 -14.67 20.79
N GLU A 37 1.82 -15.81 20.77
CA GLU A 37 3.29 -15.89 20.86
C GLU A 37 3.97 -15.25 19.65
N LEU A 38 3.47 -15.53 18.44
CA LEU A 38 3.97 -14.90 17.22
C LEU A 38 3.78 -13.39 17.27
N GLN A 39 2.61 -12.92 17.68
CA GLN A 39 2.34 -11.49 17.84
C GLN A 39 3.30 -10.87 18.86
N ALA A 40 3.52 -11.50 20.00
CA ALA A 40 4.48 -11.00 21.00
C ALA A 40 5.91 -10.90 20.43
N LEU A 41 6.30 -11.82 19.55
CA LEU A 41 7.62 -11.85 18.95
C LEU A 41 7.79 -10.86 17.79
N VAL A 42 6.79 -10.69 16.92
CA VAL A 42 6.93 -9.99 15.64
C VAL A 42 6.21 -8.65 15.57
N ALA A 43 5.33 -8.32 16.52
CA ALA A 43 4.51 -7.11 16.43
C ALA A 43 5.31 -5.81 16.65
N VAL A 44 6.48 -5.88 17.30
CA VAL A 44 7.33 -4.71 17.53
C VAL A 44 8.44 -4.69 16.49
N VAL A 45 8.39 -3.71 15.60
CA VAL A 45 9.41 -3.49 14.57
C VAL A 45 10.36 -2.38 15.03
N VAL A 46 11.61 -2.72 15.34
CA VAL A 46 12.61 -1.76 15.85
C VAL A 46 13.31 -0.99 14.73
N GLY A 47 13.46 -1.60 13.54
CA GLY A 47 14.13 -1.00 12.39
C GLY A 47 15.07 -1.99 11.69
N ALA A 48 15.85 -1.53 10.71
CA ALA A 48 16.71 -2.35 9.86
C ALA A 48 17.82 -3.15 10.60
N GLY A 49 18.06 -2.88 11.89
CA GLY A 49 18.96 -3.67 12.72
C GLY A 49 18.30 -4.89 13.38
N ASP A 50 16.98 -5.06 13.22
CA ASP A 50 16.23 -6.20 13.72
C ASP A 50 16.56 -7.46 12.90
N PRO A 51 16.94 -8.60 13.52
CA PRO A 51 17.16 -9.85 12.81
C PRO A 51 15.96 -10.35 12.00
N LEU A 52 14.74 -9.94 12.36
CA LEU A 52 13.51 -10.31 11.66
C LEU A 52 13.14 -9.35 10.53
N TRP A 53 13.90 -8.26 10.33
CA TRP A 53 13.57 -7.19 9.40
C TRP A 53 13.29 -7.69 7.97
N ASP A 54 14.18 -8.51 7.41
CA ASP A 54 14.02 -9.01 6.04
C ASP A 54 12.75 -9.88 5.88
N LEU A 55 12.42 -10.66 6.90
CA LEU A 55 11.19 -11.45 6.93
C LEU A 55 9.95 -10.55 7.00
N GLN A 56 9.98 -9.52 7.85
CA GLN A 56 8.89 -8.55 7.97
C GLN A 56 8.66 -7.81 6.65
N VAL A 57 9.71 -7.40 5.94
CA VAL A 57 9.61 -6.77 4.61
C VAL A 57 9.01 -7.72 3.59
N GLN A 58 9.41 -9.00 3.58
CA GLN A 58 8.81 -10.01 2.70
C GLN A 58 7.33 -10.23 3.00
N VAL A 59 6.95 -10.34 4.28
CA VAL A 59 5.55 -10.49 4.69
C VAL A 59 4.73 -9.26 4.27
N ALA A 60 5.21 -8.05 4.55
CA ALA A 60 4.56 -6.82 4.12
C ALA A 60 4.36 -6.78 2.60
N SER A 61 5.39 -7.15 1.82
CA SER A 61 5.30 -7.22 0.35
C SER A 61 4.25 -8.23 -0.12
N GLY A 62 4.17 -9.40 0.53
CA GLY A 62 3.16 -10.41 0.24
C GLY A 62 1.74 -9.93 0.56
N VAL A 63 1.55 -9.23 1.68
CA VAL A 63 0.26 -8.62 2.05
C VAL A 63 -0.18 -7.58 1.01
N LEU A 64 0.73 -6.73 0.55
CA LEU A 64 0.45 -5.77 -0.52
C LEU A 64 0.04 -6.47 -1.82
N ALA A 65 0.78 -7.50 -2.23
CA ALA A 65 0.48 -8.26 -3.45
C ALA A 65 -0.88 -8.97 -3.39
N ALA A 66 -1.31 -9.38 -2.19
CA ALA A 66 -2.62 -9.97 -1.94
C ALA A 66 -3.76 -8.94 -1.83
N GLY A 67 -3.46 -7.64 -1.91
CA GLY A 67 -4.44 -6.57 -1.75
C GLY A 67 -4.91 -6.37 -0.30
N GLY A 68 -4.08 -6.72 0.69
CA GLY A 68 -4.45 -6.67 2.10
C GLY A 68 -4.51 -5.25 2.70
N ILE A 69 -4.08 -4.23 1.95
CA ILE A 69 -4.13 -2.82 2.35
C ILE A 69 -4.72 -2.01 1.20
N GLU A 70 -5.68 -1.15 1.50
CA GLU A 70 -6.36 -0.30 0.53
C GLU A 70 -5.43 0.77 -0.03
N ALA A 71 -5.64 1.17 -1.30
CA ALA A 71 -4.75 2.12 -1.99
C ALA A 71 -4.66 3.48 -1.28
N ASN A 72 -5.76 3.96 -0.69
CA ASN A 72 -5.76 5.23 0.05
C ASN A 72 -4.86 5.14 1.29
N GLU A 73 -4.95 4.05 2.06
CA GLU A 73 -4.12 3.84 3.25
C GLU A 73 -2.64 3.73 2.87
N LEU A 74 -2.31 3.07 1.76
CA LEU A 74 -0.94 3.03 1.24
C LEU A 74 -0.40 4.41 0.86
N SER A 75 -1.25 5.28 0.31
CA SER A 75 -0.85 6.64 -0.04
C SER A 75 -0.48 7.46 1.20
N GLU A 76 -1.19 7.26 2.32
CA GLU A 76 -0.88 7.88 3.60
C GLU A 76 0.45 7.38 4.16
N TRP A 77 0.70 6.07 4.07
CA TRP A 77 1.96 5.48 4.53
C TRP A 77 3.14 5.96 3.70
N ALA A 78 2.97 6.09 2.37
CA ALA A 78 3.98 6.67 1.48
C ALA A 78 4.28 8.13 1.86
N ALA A 79 3.26 8.93 2.16
CA ALA A 79 3.45 10.31 2.61
C ALA A 79 4.25 10.38 3.94
N VAL A 80 3.99 9.48 4.89
CA VAL A 80 4.77 9.36 6.13
C VAL A 80 6.22 8.98 5.84
N ALA A 81 6.45 8.01 4.95
CA ALA A 81 7.79 7.59 4.55
C ALA A 81 8.59 8.74 3.91
N HIS A 82 8.00 9.46 2.94
CA HIS A 82 8.62 10.61 2.30
C HIS A 82 8.96 11.73 3.27
N ARG A 83 8.09 12.00 4.26
CA ARG A 83 8.37 12.98 5.32
C ARG A 83 9.54 12.58 6.19
N ARG A 84 9.70 11.28 6.47
CA ARG A 84 10.83 10.76 7.24
C ARG A 84 12.15 10.89 6.47
N GLU A 85 12.12 10.67 5.16
CA GLU A 85 13.28 10.83 4.27
C GLU A 85 13.66 12.30 4.07
N ASN A 86 12.67 13.21 4.13
CA ASN A 86 12.84 14.64 3.89
C ASN A 86 12.28 15.46 5.07
N PRO A 87 12.91 15.41 6.26
CA PRO A 87 12.37 16.04 7.47
C PRO A 87 12.29 17.58 7.40
N ASP A 88 13.12 18.19 6.56
CA ASP A 88 13.20 19.65 6.37
C ASP A 88 12.38 20.16 5.18
N ALA A 89 11.72 19.26 4.43
CA ALA A 89 10.86 19.68 3.34
C ALA A 89 9.67 20.47 3.93
N PRO A 90 9.35 21.67 3.41
CA PRO A 90 8.16 22.39 3.84
C PRO A 90 6.97 21.47 3.61
N SER A 91 6.21 21.19 4.67
CA SER A 91 4.94 20.46 4.57
C SER A 91 4.13 21.19 3.51
N GLU A 92 3.92 20.57 2.34
CA GLU A 92 3.05 21.12 1.33
C GLU A 92 1.67 21.25 1.97
N ALA A 93 1.38 22.47 2.45
CA ALA A 93 0.04 22.83 2.84
C ALA A 93 -0.83 22.59 1.61
N ALA A 94 -1.99 21.96 1.82
CA ALA A 94 -2.97 21.75 0.77
C ALA A 94 -3.04 23.01 -0.11
N VAL A 95 -2.68 22.85 -1.39
CA VAL A 95 -2.77 23.94 -2.36
C VAL A 95 -4.19 24.48 -2.23
N PRO A 96 -4.40 25.75 -1.83
CA PRO A 96 -5.73 26.28 -1.71
C PRO A 96 -6.42 26.15 -3.06
N ILE A 97 -7.48 25.33 -3.14
CA ILE A 97 -8.41 25.34 -4.28
C ILE A 97 -9.25 26.61 -4.14
N GLY A 98 -8.60 27.73 -4.39
CA GLY A 98 -9.10 29.07 -4.20
C GLY A 98 -8.06 30.00 -4.82
N GLY A 99 -8.15 30.16 -6.14
CA GLY A 99 -7.20 30.90 -6.97
C GLY A 99 -7.09 32.38 -6.58
N ALA A 100 -6.37 32.66 -5.51
CA ALA A 100 -6.00 33.98 -5.08
C ALA A 100 -4.72 33.89 -4.23
N ASP A 101 -3.61 33.54 -4.87
CA ASP A 101 -2.31 34.10 -4.48
C ASP A 101 -1.32 34.00 -5.65
N THR A 102 -0.79 35.17 -6.00
CA THR A 102 0.08 35.45 -7.14
C THR A 102 1.36 34.60 -7.09
N PRO A 103 1.81 33.98 -8.20
CA PRO A 103 3.09 33.26 -8.21
C PRO A 103 4.26 34.22 -7.90
N PRO A 104 5.30 33.78 -7.17
CA PRO A 104 6.53 34.57 -7.07
C PRO A 104 7.13 34.77 -8.47
N GLU A 105 7.66 35.95 -8.75
CA GLU A 105 8.33 36.25 -10.01
C GLU A 105 9.38 35.18 -10.31
N ALA A 106 9.18 34.45 -11.41
CA ALA A 106 10.12 33.48 -11.90
C ALA A 106 11.44 34.20 -12.23
N ILE A 107 12.47 33.95 -11.43
CA ILE A 107 13.85 34.22 -11.83
C ILE A 107 14.16 33.31 -13.01
N LEU A 108 14.07 33.88 -14.20
CA LEU A 108 14.58 33.33 -15.46
C LEU A 108 16.07 33.01 -15.29
N SER A 109 16.36 31.75 -14.95
CA SER A 109 17.72 31.24 -14.87
C SER A 109 17.73 29.83 -15.47
N GLY A 110 18.16 29.75 -16.73
CA GLY A 110 18.36 28.50 -17.46
C GLY A 110 17.41 28.27 -18.62
N SER A 111 17.44 29.14 -19.64
CA SER A 111 17.02 28.73 -20.99
C SER A 111 18.03 27.72 -21.52
N GLY A 112 17.88 26.45 -21.14
CA GLY A 112 18.45 25.33 -21.88
C GLY A 112 17.72 25.22 -23.21
N GLU A 113 18.46 24.97 -24.29
CA GLU A 113 17.90 24.73 -25.61
C GLU A 113 16.81 23.65 -25.54
N LEU A 114 15.59 24.01 -25.92
CA LEU A 114 14.53 23.04 -26.18
C LEU A 114 15.00 22.17 -27.36
N SER A 115 15.55 20.99 -27.05
CA SER A 115 15.72 19.92 -28.03
C SER A 115 14.37 19.66 -28.71
N PRO A 116 14.27 19.62 -30.05
CA PRO A 116 13.02 19.41 -30.77
C PRO A 116 12.65 17.91 -30.82
N GLU A 117 12.73 17.21 -29.69
CA GLU A 117 12.36 15.78 -29.57
C GLU A 117 11.25 15.59 -28.54
N SER A 118 10.27 16.51 -28.51
CA SER A 118 8.92 16.12 -28.11
C SER A 118 8.37 15.24 -29.22
N ASP A 119 8.50 13.93 -29.03
CA ASP A 119 7.73 12.94 -29.77
C ASP A 119 6.27 13.43 -29.78
N PRO A 120 5.64 13.68 -30.94
CA PRO A 120 4.23 14.01 -30.95
C PRO A 120 3.54 12.81 -30.33
N ALA A 121 3.02 12.96 -29.11
CA ALA A 121 2.06 12.02 -28.58
C ALA A 121 1.05 11.79 -29.69
N ASP A 122 0.90 10.54 -30.12
CA ASP A 122 -0.07 10.13 -31.12
C ASP A 122 -1.40 10.73 -30.66
N ASP A 123 -1.90 11.72 -31.40
CA ASP A 123 -3.20 12.30 -31.10
C ASP A 123 -4.20 11.22 -31.51
N ASP A 124 -4.49 10.31 -30.58
CA ASP A 124 -5.38 9.15 -30.74
C ASP A 124 -6.79 9.55 -31.25
N PHE A 125 -7.09 10.85 -31.26
CA PHE A 125 -8.34 11.44 -31.71
C PHE A 125 -8.23 12.32 -32.96
N ALA A 126 -7.06 12.37 -33.62
CA ALA A 126 -6.85 13.17 -34.84
C ALA A 126 -7.80 12.78 -35.99
N ASP A 127 -8.20 11.51 -36.04
CA ASP A 127 -9.13 10.98 -37.05
C ASP A 127 -10.61 11.15 -36.67
N VAL A 128 -10.91 11.66 -35.49
CA VAL A 128 -12.29 11.83 -35.01
C VAL A 128 -12.85 13.18 -35.48
N PRO A 129 -14.02 13.23 -36.14
CA PRO A 129 -14.65 14.49 -36.51
C PRO A 129 -14.92 15.36 -35.28
N ARG A 130 -14.61 16.66 -35.37
CA ARG A 130 -14.78 17.62 -34.27
C ARG A 130 -16.22 17.68 -33.73
N GLU A 131 -17.20 17.39 -34.58
CA GLU A 131 -18.61 17.33 -34.18
C GLU A 131 -18.87 16.20 -33.17
N VAL A 132 -18.22 15.05 -33.34
CA VAL A 132 -18.30 13.91 -32.41
C VAL A 132 -17.63 14.23 -31.08
N LEU A 133 -16.49 14.94 -31.12
CA LEU A 133 -15.81 15.41 -29.91
C LEU A 133 -16.67 16.43 -29.14
N ALA A 134 -17.30 17.36 -29.84
CA ALA A 134 -18.19 18.36 -29.22
C ALA A 134 -19.45 17.72 -28.62
N GLU A 135 -20.01 16.70 -29.28
CA GLU A 135 -21.14 15.93 -28.74
C GLU A 135 -20.75 15.14 -27.49
N ALA A 136 -19.57 14.49 -27.50
CA ALA A 136 -19.05 13.77 -26.35
C ALA A 136 -18.78 14.70 -25.15
N GLU A 137 -18.23 15.89 -25.40
CA GLU A 137 -17.99 16.90 -24.37
C GLU A 137 -19.32 17.40 -23.77
N ALA A 138 -20.31 17.68 -24.61
CA ALA A 138 -21.64 18.11 -24.15
C ALA A 138 -22.31 17.04 -23.28
N ALA A 139 -22.26 15.77 -23.70
CA ALA A 139 -22.81 14.65 -22.93
C ALA A 139 -22.08 14.46 -21.58
N ALA A 140 -20.76 14.62 -21.56
CA ALA A 140 -19.98 14.54 -20.31
C ALA A 140 -20.37 15.64 -19.33
N MET A 141 -20.56 16.87 -19.82
CA MET A 141 -20.99 18.01 -19.01
C MET A 141 -22.40 17.81 -18.43
N GLU A 142 -23.32 17.23 -19.19
CA GLU A 142 -24.68 16.92 -18.71
C GLU A 142 -24.65 15.93 -17.54
N ILE A 143 -23.81 14.88 -17.61
CA ILE A 143 -23.64 13.92 -16.51
C ILE A 143 -23.07 14.59 -15.26
N ILE A 144 -22.07 15.47 -15.42
CA ILE A 144 -21.46 16.22 -14.33
C ILE A 144 -22.49 17.12 -13.65
N ASP A 145 -23.34 17.80 -14.43
CA ASP A 145 -24.35 18.69 -13.87
C ASP A 145 -25.47 17.92 -13.17
N LEU A 146 -25.92 16.77 -13.72
CA LEU A 146 -26.85 15.87 -13.05
C LEU A 146 -26.31 15.37 -11.70
N TRP A 147 -25.02 15.00 -11.65
CA TRP A 147 -24.38 14.59 -10.41
C TRP A 147 -24.35 15.74 -9.38
N ARG A 148 -24.01 16.97 -9.82
CA ARG A 148 -24.00 18.15 -8.95
C ARG A 148 -25.38 18.50 -8.41
N GLU A 149 -26.43 18.29 -9.18
CA GLU A 149 -27.82 18.52 -8.74
C GLU A 149 -28.29 17.46 -7.75
N ALA A 150 -27.92 16.19 -7.95
CA ALA A 150 -28.26 15.10 -7.03
C ALA A 150 -27.54 15.22 -5.66
N ASN A 151 -26.40 15.92 -5.63
CA ASN A 151 -25.54 16.07 -4.45
C ASN A 151 -25.59 17.47 -3.79
N ARG A 152 -26.60 18.28 -4.12
CA ARG A 152 -26.89 19.57 -3.48
C ARG A 152 -28.03 19.46 -2.47
#